data_AF-A0A1G3IJP5-F1
#
_entry.id   AF-A0A1G3IJP5-F1
#
_cell.length_a   1.000
_cell.length_b   1.000
_cell.length_c   1.000
_cell.angle_alpha   90.00
_cell.angle_beta   90.00
_cell.angle_gamma   90.00
#
_symmetry.space_group_name_H-M   'P 1'
#
loop_
_entity.id
_entity.type
_entity.pdbx_description
1 polymer ?
#
loop_
_entity_poly.entity_id
_entity_poly.type
_entity_poly.pdbx_seq_one_letter_code
_entity_poly.pdbx_strand_id
1 'polypeptide(L)'
;MVYADANWNEAYDAASEEVILRHEALSADITVTIPSGSSLAGSDPYLMFNGSGYPRLKTGAFGGGTIEMSNTSPRSSSIIIDPAGRVRSCKTGLC
;
A
#
# COMPACT_ATOMS: atom_id res chain seq x y z
N MET A 1 -4.54 8.94 1.30
CA MET A 1 -4.34 10.18 2.09
C MET A 1 -3.14 9.96 2.99
N VAL A 2 -2.27 10.95 3.17
CA VAL A 2 -1.18 10.90 4.15
C VAL A 2 -1.56 11.79 5.33
N TYR A 3 -1.43 11.27 6.54
CA TYR A 3 -1.75 11.97 7.78
C TYR A 3 -0.68 11.70 8.84
N ALA A 4 -0.58 12.59 9.82
CA ALA A 4 0.24 12.38 11.01
C ALA A 4 -0.59 11.63 12.06
N ASP A 5 -0.24 10.36 12.32
CA ASP A 5 -0.83 9.58 13.42
C ASP A 5 -0.25 10.06 14.76
N ALA A 6 -0.95 10.99 15.39
CA ALA A 6 -0.49 11.65 16.61
C ALA A 6 -0.73 10.81 17.87
N ASN A 7 -1.68 9.88 17.83
CA ASN A 7 -2.10 9.07 18.98
C ASN A 7 -1.63 7.61 18.89
N TRP A 8 -0.91 7.25 17.82
CA TRP A 8 -0.31 5.95 17.55
C TRP A 8 -1.32 4.81 17.51
N ASN A 9 -2.52 5.08 17.00
CA ASN A 9 -3.60 4.09 16.92
C ASN A 9 -3.66 3.36 15.56
N GLU A 10 -2.79 3.72 14.60
CA GLU A 10 -2.73 3.18 13.24
C GLU A 10 -4.03 3.38 12.43
N ALA A 11 -4.81 4.40 12.75
CA ALA A 11 -6.12 4.66 12.15
C ALA A 11 -6.43 6.17 12.06
N TYR A 12 -6.85 6.62 10.88
CA TYR A 12 -7.14 8.04 10.67
C TYR A 12 -8.29 8.56 11.55
N ASP A 13 -8.01 9.55 12.39
CA ASP A 13 -8.99 10.29 13.19
C ASP A 13 -9.10 11.75 12.71
N ALA A 14 -10.18 12.04 12.00
CA ALA A 14 -10.45 13.36 11.45
C ALA A 14 -10.56 14.47 12.51
N ALA A 15 -10.84 14.14 13.77
CA ALA A 15 -10.98 15.12 14.85
C ALA A 15 -9.63 15.54 15.46
N SER A 16 -8.61 14.70 15.36
CA SER A 16 -7.34 14.88 16.09
C SER A 16 -6.10 14.90 15.20
N GLU A 17 -6.19 14.48 13.94
CA GLU A 17 -5.03 14.29 13.08
C GLU A 17 -4.94 15.29 11.92
N GLU A 18 -3.70 15.72 11.67
CA GLU A 18 -3.37 16.59 10.56
C GLU A 18 -3.19 15.80 9.27
N VAL A 19 -3.90 16.21 8.21
CA VAL A 19 -3.71 15.67 6.87
C VAL A 19 -2.53 16.37 6.20
N ILE A 20 -1.43 15.64 6.02
CA ILE A 20 -0.21 16.13 5.39
C ILE A 20 -0.38 16.26 3.87
N LEU A 21 -1.05 15.27 3.25
CA LEU A 21 -1.20 15.24 1.80
C LEU A 21 -2.50 14.53 1.38
N ARG A 22 -3.25 15.19 0.50
CA ARG A 22 -4.35 14.57 -0.25
C ARG A 22 -3.87 14.31 -1.67
N HIS A 23 -4.21 13.13 -2.17
CA HIS A 23 -4.01 12.79 -3.57
C HIS A 23 -5.39 12.82 -4.22
N GLU A 24 -5.47 13.21 -5.48
CA GLU A 24 -6.70 13.06 -6.24
C GLU A 24 -7.12 11.60 -6.26
N ALA A 25 -8.43 11.36 -6.32
CA ALA A 25 -8.94 10.02 -6.51
C ALA A 25 -8.34 9.44 -7.81
N LEU A 26 -8.07 8.14 -7.80
CA LEU A 26 -7.68 7.45 -9.04
C LEU A 26 -8.80 7.63 -10.07
N SER A 27 -8.40 7.75 -11.34
CA SER A 27 -9.35 7.78 -12.45
C SER A 27 -10.26 6.55 -12.41
N ALA A 28 -11.52 6.71 -12.78
CA ALA A 28 -12.56 5.68 -12.64
C ALA A 28 -12.31 4.42 -13.49
N ASP A 29 -11.42 4.50 -14.48
CA ASP A 29 -10.97 3.40 -15.33
C ASP A 29 -9.83 2.58 -14.70
N ILE A 30 -9.34 2.96 -13.51
CA ILE A 30 -8.31 2.25 -12.76
C ILE A 30 -8.95 1.47 -11.63
N THR A 31 -8.75 0.15 -11.62
CA THR A 31 -9.13 -0.72 -10.50
C THR A 31 -7.88 -1.15 -9.74
N VAL A 32 -7.90 -1.00 -8.42
CA VAL A 32 -6.81 -1.44 -7.53
C VAL A 32 -7.20 -2.73 -6.84
N THR A 33 -6.37 -3.76 -6.95
CA THR A 33 -6.56 -5.05 -6.29
C THR A 33 -5.30 -5.48 -5.55
N ILE A 34 -5.49 -6.30 -4.52
CA ILE A 34 -4.40 -7.01 -3.86
C ILE A 34 -4.57 -8.49 -4.20
N PRO A 35 -3.61 -9.12 -4.90
CA PRO A 35 -3.73 -10.51 -5.31
C PRO A 35 -3.86 -11.46 -4.11
N SER A 36 -4.64 -12.52 -4.30
CA SER A 36 -4.73 -13.63 -3.34
C SER A 36 -3.35 -14.22 -3.07
N GLY A 37 -2.92 -14.24 -1.81
CA GLY A 37 -1.58 -14.71 -1.40
C GLY A 37 -0.58 -13.59 -1.12
N SER A 38 -0.92 -12.32 -1.38
CA SER A 38 -0.15 -11.20 -0.83
C SER A 38 -0.28 -11.14 0.70
N SER A 39 0.80 -10.81 1.41
CA SER A 39 0.73 -10.53 2.86
C SER A 39 -0.04 -9.24 3.20
N LEU A 40 -0.42 -8.44 2.19
CA LEU A 40 -1.35 -7.32 2.34
C LEU A 40 -2.82 -7.74 2.14
N ALA A 41 -3.13 -9.00 1.84
CA ALA A 41 -4.50 -9.42 1.59
C ALA A 41 -5.37 -9.21 2.85
N GLY A 42 -6.46 -8.45 2.72
CA GLY A 42 -7.37 -8.10 3.82
C GLY A 42 -8.28 -6.92 3.45
N SER A 43 -9.27 -6.61 4.29
CA SER A 43 -10.20 -5.50 4.08
C SER A 43 -9.60 -4.12 4.36
N ASP A 44 -8.51 -4.07 5.12
CA ASP A 44 -7.78 -2.85 5.48
C ASP A 44 -6.25 -3.13 5.39
N PRO A 45 -5.71 -3.20 4.17
CA PRO A 45 -4.30 -3.51 3.96
C PRO A 45 -3.41 -2.42 4.56
N TYR A 46 -2.42 -2.83 5.33
CA TYR A 46 -1.52 -1.92 6.02
C TYR A 46 -0.06 -2.35 5.87
N LEU A 47 0.80 -1.36 5.67
CA LEU A 47 2.23 -1.52 5.59
C LEU A 47 2.93 -0.32 6.21
N MET A 48 3.82 -0.57 7.18
CA MET A 48 4.70 0.42 7.77
C MET A 48 6.16 0.08 7.44
N PHE A 49 7.00 1.08 7.23
CA PHE A 49 8.45 0.89 7.15
C PHE A 49 9.09 1.26 8.48
N ASN A 50 9.93 0.39 9.03
CA ASN A 50 10.70 0.72 10.23
C ASN A 50 11.86 1.68 9.91
N GLY A 51 12.60 2.13 10.93
CA GLY A 51 13.72 3.09 10.76
C GLY A 51 14.88 2.60 9.88
N SER A 52 14.93 1.29 9.56
CA SER A 52 15.91 0.72 8.63
C SER A 52 15.33 0.47 7.23
N GLY A 53 14.07 0.81 6.99
CA GLY A 53 13.39 0.61 5.70
C GLY A 53 12.80 -0.78 5.51
N TYR A 54 12.71 -1.63 6.55
CA TYR A 54 12.05 -2.92 6.44
C TYR A 54 10.53 -2.80 6.65
N PRO A 55 9.72 -3.39 5.76
CA PRO A 55 8.28 -3.32 5.85
C PRO A 55 7.72 -4.26 6.93
N ARG A 56 6.67 -3.77 7.60
CA ARG A 56 5.98 -4.38 8.74
C ARG A 56 4.48 -4.35 8.53
N LEU A 57 3.82 -5.45 8.88
CA LEU A 57 2.37 -5.53 8.98
C LEU A 57 1.90 -4.94 10.33
N LYS A 58 0.59 -4.71 10.52
CA LYS A 58 0.01 -4.27 11.82
C LYS A 58 0.41 -5.18 12.99
N THR A 59 0.66 -6.47 12.73
CA THR A 59 1.12 -7.43 13.74
C THR A 59 2.58 -7.26 14.15
N GLY A 60 3.33 -6.34 13.53
CA GLY A 60 4.79 -6.20 13.69
C GLY A 60 5.61 -7.26 12.94
N ALA A 61 4.96 -8.23 12.27
CA ALA A 61 5.65 -9.22 11.46
C ALA A 61 6.32 -8.57 10.24
N PHE A 62 7.41 -9.18 9.73
CA PHE A 62 7.92 -8.85 8.41
C PHE A 62 6.81 -9.13 7.38
N GLY A 63 6.60 -8.21 6.46
CA GLY A 63 5.61 -8.39 5.41
C GLY A 63 5.98 -7.62 4.17
N GLY A 64 5.62 -8.15 3.01
CA GLY A 64 5.69 -7.44 1.75
C GLY A 64 4.30 -7.36 1.13
N GLY A 65 4.25 -7.24 -0.19
CA GLY A 65 3.01 -7.49 -0.90
C GLY A 65 3.03 -7.03 -2.34
N THR A 66 1.94 -7.34 -3.02
CA THR A 66 1.72 -6.91 -4.39
C THR A 66 0.42 -6.12 -4.42
N ILE A 67 0.47 -4.96 -5.04
CA ILE A 67 -0.71 -4.13 -5.35
C ILE A 67 -0.79 -4.09 -6.87
N GLU A 68 -1.91 -4.48 -7.44
CA GLU A 68 -2.16 -4.43 -8.87
C GLU A 68 -3.05 -3.25 -9.20
N MET A 69 -2.57 -2.41 -10.11
CA MET A 69 -3.33 -1.32 -10.72
C MET A 69 -3.71 -1.79 -12.12
N SER A 70 -4.98 -2.09 -12.32
CA SER A 70 -5.52 -2.57 -13.59
C SER A 70 -6.28 -1.46 -14.32
N ASN A 71 -6.10 -1.40 -15.63
CA ASN A 71 -6.88 -0.57 -16.56
C ASN A 71 -7.13 -1.46 -17.81
N THR A 72 -7.87 -0.98 -18.81
CA THR A 72 -7.84 -1.51 -20.17
C THR A 72 -6.38 -1.84 -20.56
N SER A 73 -6.10 -3.14 -20.68
CA SER A 73 -4.78 -3.68 -21.05
C SER A 73 -4.30 -2.94 -22.30
N PRO A 74 -3.13 -2.26 -22.29
CA PRO A 74 -1.87 -2.73 -21.69
C PRO A 74 -1.31 -1.89 -20.52
N ARG A 75 -2.07 -0.93 -19.97
CA ARG A 75 -1.56 0.03 -18.97
C ARG A 75 -1.47 -0.52 -17.54
N SER A 76 -1.83 -1.77 -17.31
CA SER A 76 -1.81 -2.37 -15.98
C SER A 76 -0.38 -2.51 -15.43
N SER A 77 -0.21 -2.15 -14.16
CA SER A 77 1.06 -2.24 -13.44
C SER A 77 0.87 -2.93 -12.10
N SER A 78 1.95 -3.53 -11.62
CA SER A 78 2.00 -4.13 -10.29
C SER A 78 3.11 -3.43 -9.50
N ILE A 79 2.77 -2.97 -8.30
CA ILE A 79 3.72 -2.51 -7.29
C ILE A 79 4.03 -3.69 -6.39
N ILE A 80 5.31 -4.03 -6.27
CA ILE A 80 5.79 -5.14 -5.46
C ILE A 80 6.69 -4.59 -4.37
N ILE A 81 6.37 -4.96 -3.14
CA ILE A 81 7.13 -4.62 -1.94
C ILE A 81 7.76 -5.90 -1.43
N ASP A 82 9.08 -5.96 -1.52
CA ASP A 82 9.86 -7.08 -0.99
C ASP A 82 10.01 -6.97 0.54
N PRO A 83 10.01 -8.10 1.28
CA PRO A 83 10.26 -8.08 2.73
C PRO A 83 11.59 -7.42 3.15
N ALA A 84 12.56 -7.29 2.24
CA ALA A 84 13.80 -6.55 2.45
C ALA A 84 13.67 -5.02 2.27
N GLY A 85 12.48 -4.50 1.97
CA GLY A 85 12.22 -3.05 1.84
C GLY A 85 12.35 -2.47 0.44
N ARG A 86 12.68 -3.30 -0.55
CA ARG A 86 12.71 -2.85 -1.94
C ARG A 86 11.30 -2.73 -2.50
N VAL A 87 10.97 -1.53 -2.98
CA VAL A 87 9.73 -1.27 -3.73
C VAL A 87 10.06 -1.22 -5.22
N ARG A 88 9.32 -1.99 -6.04
CA ARG A 88 9.47 -2.01 -7.50
C ARG A 88 8.10 -1.89 -8.19
N SER A 89 8.11 -1.38 -9.41
CA SER A 89 6.96 -1.41 -10.32
C SER A 89 7.29 -2.21 -11.57
N CYS A 90 6.32 -2.96 -12.10
CA CYS A 90 6.46 -3.77 -13.31
C CYS A 90 5.11 -3.88 -14.02
N LYS A 91 5.12 -4.30 -15.29
CA LYS A 91 3.89 -4.61 -16.01
C LYS A 91 3.24 -5.84 -15.39
N THR A 92 1.93 -5.78 -15.13
CA THR A 92 1.20 -6.92 -14.56
C THR A 92 1.41 -8.19 -15.40
N GLY A 93 1.77 -9.30 -14.74
CA GLY A 93 2.09 -10.58 -15.37
C GLY A 93 3.51 -10.73 -15.94
N LEU A 94 4.35 -9.69 -15.88
CA LEU A 94 5.77 -9.72 -16.28
C LEU A 94 6.72 -9.45 -15.10
N CYS A 95 6.24 -9.76 -13.90
CA CYS A 95 6.91 -9.55 -12.63
C CYS A 95 7.32 -10.89 -12.00
#